data_AF-A0A0C3E510-F1
#
_entry.id   AF-A0A0C3E510-F1
#
_cell.length_a   1.000
_cell.length_b   1.000
_cell.length_c   1.000
_cell.angle_alpha   90.00
_cell.angle_beta   90.00
_cell.angle_gamma   90.00
#
_symmetry.space_group_name_H-M   'P 1'
#
loop_
_entity.id
_entity.type
_entity.pdbx_description
1 polymer ?
#
loop_
_entity_poly.entity_id
_entity_poly.type
_entity_poly.pdbx_seq_one_letter_code
_entity_poly.pdbx_strand_id
1 'polypeptide(L)'
;FFTQVNRVKRHLEPLAIAANATQSNCARLDVVLVTLVILYHKFCDSTLDPSICDAARKSLEKRWKKADQDIFLLAVILNPYLRVSCFSERSPYRNFSNVWRLCQKVFLWLYATEPNLEFRSTLQEYVSEIGGWSALDMGLDQYTEQAKREDQNVNLIHIWWNMDQIRIGLHDMRSLTNNGRSGFIRLAIHILSIVPNSAATERLFSQFGIIHSKLRNRLSVEKVRKQALVRSDTITRHGFLRGAKRKFIEIDEDDAPPQNSNSRTSIACSTAT
;
A
#
# COMPACT_ATOMS: atom_id res chain seq x y z
N PHE A 1 -13.47 -34.25 9.51
CA PHE A 1 -12.16 -33.63 9.18
C PHE A 1 -12.33 -32.37 8.32
N PHE A 2 -12.77 -32.47 7.05
CA PHE A 2 -12.90 -31.30 6.14
C PHE A 2 -13.84 -30.19 6.63
N THR A 3 -14.89 -30.53 7.37
CA THR A 3 -15.80 -29.54 7.99
C THR A 3 -15.09 -28.65 9.01
N GLN A 4 -14.20 -29.22 9.82
CA GLN A 4 -13.40 -28.48 10.80
C GLN A 4 -12.34 -27.61 10.10
N VAL A 5 -11.70 -28.13 9.06
CA VAL A 5 -10.76 -27.35 8.23
C VAL A 5 -11.46 -26.16 7.57
N ASN A 6 -12.67 -26.37 7.04
CA ASN A 6 -13.47 -25.28 6.46
C ASN A 6 -13.90 -24.24 7.50
N ARG A 7 -14.21 -24.65 8.73
CA ARG A 7 -14.49 -23.71 9.84
C ARG A 7 -13.25 -22.87 10.15
N VAL A 8 -12.09 -23.50 10.32
CA VAL A 8 -10.83 -22.78 10.57
C VAL A 8 -10.50 -21.81 9.43
N LYS A 9 -10.68 -22.22 8.17
CA LYS A 9 -10.48 -21.35 7.01
C LYS A 9 -11.33 -20.07 7.10
N ARG A 10 -12.62 -20.18 7.44
CA ARG A 10 -13.52 -19.01 7.57
C ARG A 10 -13.05 -17.99 8.61
N HIS A 11 -12.32 -18.44 9.63
CA HIS A 11 -11.74 -17.55 10.65
C HIS A 11 -10.39 -16.96 10.25
N LEU A 12 -9.54 -17.74 9.57
CA LEU A 12 -8.18 -17.33 9.19
C LEU A 12 -8.13 -16.48 7.92
N GLU A 13 -9.02 -16.72 6.97
CA GLU A 13 -9.08 -15.98 5.71
C GLU A 13 -9.14 -14.45 5.88
N PRO A 14 -10.05 -13.88 6.70
CA PRO A 14 -10.07 -12.43 6.91
C PRO A 14 -8.77 -11.92 7.55
N LEU A 15 -8.16 -12.68 8.46
CA LEU A 15 -6.88 -12.33 9.08
C LEU A 15 -5.72 -12.37 8.07
N ALA A 16 -5.73 -13.33 7.15
CA ALA A 16 -4.73 -13.43 6.08
C ALA A 16 -4.84 -12.26 5.09
N ILE A 17 -6.07 -11.89 4.70
CA ILE A 17 -6.32 -10.72 3.86
C ILE A 17 -5.82 -9.45 4.54
N ALA A 18 -6.15 -9.27 5.83
CA ALA A 18 -5.71 -8.13 6.60
C ALA A 18 -4.18 -8.06 6.77
N ALA A 19 -3.54 -9.20 7.03
CA ALA A 19 -2.08 -9.29 7.10
C ALA A 19 -1.44 -8.87 5.76
N ASN A 20 -1.96 -9.37 4.64
CA ASN A 20 -1.47 -8.99 3.32
C ASN A 20 -1.64 -7.50 3.03
N ALA A 21 -2.81 -6.92 3.35
CA ALA A 21 -3.07 -5.50 3.15
C ALA A 21 -2.14 -4.62 3.99
N THR A 22 -1.99 -4.93 5.29
CA THR A 22 -1.16 -4.15 6.22
C THR A 22 0.34 -4.34 6.00
N GLN A 23 0.77 -5.44 5.37
CA GLN A 23 2.16 -5.70 4.98
C GLN A 23 2.47 -5.28 3.53
N SER A 24 1.51 -4.69 2.81
CA SER A 24 1.75 -4.19 1.46
C SER A 24 2.82 -3.08 1.46
N ASN A 25 3.54 -2.93 0.34
CA ASN A 25 4.46 -1.80 0.15
C ASN A 25 3.71 -0.46 0.10
N CYS A 26 2.41 -0.50 -0.22
CA CYS A 26 1.53 0.66 -0.27
C CYS A 26 0.66 0.78 1.00
N ALA A 27 0.96 0.02 2.06
CA ALA A 27 0.22 0.13 3.31
C ALA A 27 0.49 1.51 3.92
N ARG A 28 -0.60 2.24 4.14
CA ARG A 28 -0.63 3.56 4.78
C ARG A 28 -1.52 3.47 6.03
N LEU A 29 -1.44 4.45 6.91
CA LEU A 29 -2.17 4.43 8.18
C LEU A 29 -3.70 4.32 7.99
N ASP A 30 -4.26 4.98 6.98
CA ASP A 30 -5.68 4.88 6.63
C ASP A 30 -6.05 3.46 6.19
N VAL A 31 -5.23 2.82 5.35
CA VAL A 31 -5.44 1.42 4.93
C VAL A 31 -5.42 0.49 6.14
N VAL A 32 -4.50 0.70 7.09
CA VAL A 32 -4.44 -0.09 8.32
C VAL A 32 -5.72 0.09 9.15
N LEU A 33 -6.15 1.33 9.40
CA LEU A 33 -7.35 1.56 10.21
C LEU A 33 -8.60 0.99 9.54
N VAL A 34 -8.79 1.21 8.24
CA VAL A 34 -9.91 0.63 7.48
C VAL A 34 -9.88 -0.90 7.54
N THR A 35 -8.70 -1.51 7.42
CA THR A 35 -8.54 -2.97 7.53
C THR A 35 -8.93 -3.48 8.93
N LEU A 36 -8.54 -2.78 10.00
CA LEU A 36 -8.92 -3.13 11.38
C LEU A 36 -10.44 -3.04 11.57
N VAL A 37 -11.08 -2.01 11.02
CA VAL A 37 -12.54 -1.84 11.07
C VAL A 37 -13.26 -2.97 10.32
N ILE A 38 -12.81 -3.31 9.11
CA ILE A 38 -13.36 -4.43 8.33
C ILE A 38 -13.23 -5.75 9.10
N LEU A 39 -12.06 -6.01 9.70
CA LEU A 39 -11.86 -7.18 10.55
C LEU A 39 -12.82 -7.20 11.74
N TYR A 40 -12.96 -6.06 12.43
CA TYR A 40 -13.85 -5.96 13.58
C TYR A 40 -15.29 -6.30 13.20
N HIS A 41 -15.81 -5.72 12.11
CA HIS A 41 -17.13 -6.04 11.58
C HIS A 41 -17.25 -7.51 11.18
N LYS A 42 -16.22 -8.10 10.58
CA LYS A 42 -16.25 -9.52 10.22
C LYS A 42 -16.35 -10.43 11.45
N PHE A 43 -15.74 -10.06 12.58
CA PHE A 43 -15.86 -10.78 13.85
C PHE A 43 -17.07 -10.37 14.70
N CYS A 44 -17.94 -9.48 14.19
CA CYS A 44 -19.29 -9.27 14.72
C CYS A 44 -20.34 -10.16 14.04
N ASP A 45 -19.98 -10.85 12.96
CA ASP A 45 -20.85 -11.76 12.20
C ASP A 45 -21.26 -12.98 13.04
N SER A 46 -22.58 -13.24 13.13
CA SER A 46 -23.15 -14.34 13.92
C SER A 46 -22.96 -15.72 13.30
N THR A 47 -22.47 -15.79 12.06
CA THR A 47 -22.21 -17.06 11.35
C THR A 47 -20.90 -17.74 11.76
N LEU A 48 -20.04 -17.03 12.49
CA LEU A 48 -18.75 -17.52 12.96
C LEU A 48 -18.85 -18.02 14.41
N ASP A 49 -17.89 -18.88 14.80
CA ASP A 49 -17.77 -19.35 16.18
C ASP A 49 -17.70 -18.18 17.18
N PRO A 50 -18.67 -18.07 18.12
CA PRO A 50 -18.74 -16.94 19.05
C PRO A 50 -17.51 -16.79 19.94
N SER A 51 -16.86 -17.89 20.33
CA SER A 51 -15.68 -17.85 21.21
C SER A 51 -14.48 -17.24 20.49
N ILE A 52 -14.27 -17.63 19.23
CA ILE A 52 -13.19 -17.07 18.40
C ILE A 52 -13.48 -15.61 18.07
N CYS A 53 -14.72 -15.27 17.74
CA CYS A 53 -15.12 -13.89 17.49
C CYS A 53 -14.89 -12.98 18.71
N ASP A 54 -15.25 -13.43 19.90
CA ASP A 54 -15.01 -12.68 21.14
C ASP A 54 -13.52 -12.50 21.43
N ALA A 55 -12.72 -13.56 21.28
CA ALA A 55 -11.27 -13.48 21.43
C ALA A 55 -10.62 -12.52 20.41
N ALA A 56 -11.06 -12.58 19.14
CA ALA A 56 -10.57 -11.71 18.07
C ALA A 56 -10.92 -10.24 18.34
N ARG A 57 -12.18 -9.94 18.70
CA ARG A 57 -12.61 -8.58 19.05
C ARG A 57 -11.84 -8.04 20.25
N LYS A 58 -11.70 -8.82 21.33
CA LYS A 58 -10.88 -8.43 22.50
C LYS A 58 -9.43 -8.13 22.13
N SER A 59 -8.84 -8.93 21.23
CA SER A 59 -7.48 -8.71 20.74
C SER A 59 -7.37 -7.41 19.92
N LEU A 60 -8.32 -7.15 19.02
CA LEU A 60 -8.37 -5.93 18.20
C LEU A 60 -8.53 -4.69 19.09
N GLU A 61 -9.51 -4.70 20.00
CA GLU A 61 -9.75 -3.59 20.94
C GLU A 61 -8.54 -3.32 21.85
N LYS A 62 -7.89 -4.38 22.35
CA LYS A 62 -6.68 -4.26 23.15
C LYS A 62 -5.55 -3.57 22.38
N ARG A 63 -5.37 -3.91 21.10
CA ARG A 63 -4.35 -3.28 20.25
C ARG A 63 -4.72 -1.85 19.91
N TRP A 64 -5.98 -1.59 19.58
CA TRP A 64 -6.49 -0.27 19.28
C TRP A 64 -6.32 0.70 20.45
N LYS A 65 -6.59 0.25 21.68
CA LYS A 65 -6.39 1.04 22.91
C LYS A 65 -4.92 1.44 23.14
N LYS A 66 -3.96 0.66 22.64
CA LYS A 66 -2.52 0.93 22.76
C LYS A 66 -1.97 1.76 21.59
N ALA A 67 -2.69 1.81 20.47
CA ALA A 67 -2.25 2.53 19.28
C ALA A 67 -2.31 4.05 19.49
N ASP A 68 -1.52 4.79 18.70
CA ASP A 68 -1.65 6.23 18.60
C ASP A 68 -2.85 6.58 17.70
N GLN A 69 -4.04 6.48 18.30
CA GLN A 69 -5.33 6.56 17.61
C GLN A 69 -5.49 7.85 16.80
N ASP A 70 -4.94 8.96 17.31
CA ASP A 70 -5.08 10.28 16.72
C ASP A 70 -4.53 10.31 15.29
N ILE A 71 -3.34 9.75 15.07
CA ILE A 71 -2.70 9.74 13.74
C ILE A 71 -3.47 8.82 12.77
N PHE A 72 -3.97 7.68 13.24
CA PHE A 72 -4.78 6.77 12.42
C PHE A 72 -6.11 7.41 11.99
N LEU A 73 -6.82 8.05 12.93
CA LEU A 73 -8.06 8.76 12.66
C LEU A 73 -7.83 9.90 11.68
N LEU A 74 -6.75 10.65 11.87
CA LEU A 74 -6.40 11.76 11.01
C LEU A 74 -6.00 11.29 9.61
N ALA A 75 -5.31 10.15 9.48
CA ALA A 75 -5.01 9.55 8.17
C ALA A 75 -6.29 9.21 7.38
N VAL A 76 -7.32 8.69 8.06
CA VAL A 76 -8.62 8.42 7.42
C VAL A 76 -9.35 9.71 7.04
N ILE A 77 -9.37 10.71 7.92
CA ILE A 77 -9.98 12.02 7.63
C ILE A 77 -9.28 12.70 6.44
N LEU A 78 -7.95 12.62 6.36
CA LEU A 78 -7.15 13.21 5.29
C LEU A 78 -7.13 12.36 4.01
N ASN A 79 -7.82 11.22 3.98
CA ASN A 79 -8.08 10.50 2.74
C ASN A 79 -9.27 11.14 2.01
N PRO A 80 -9.08 11.74 0.81
CA PRO A 80 -10.15 12.43 0.09
C PRO A 80 -11.33 11.55 -0.33
N TYR A 81 -11.14 10.22 -0.38
CA TYR A 81 -12.21 9.27 -0.70
C TYR A 81 -13.06 8.86 0.50
N LEU A 82 -12.59 9.14 1.73
CA LEU A 82 -13.26 8.74 2.98
C LEU A 82 -13.74 9.95 3.75
N ARG A 83 -12.82 10.87 4.07
CA ARG A 83 -13.07 12.06 4.91
C ARG A 83 -13.84 11.70 6.19
N VAL A 84 -14.82 12.52 6.55
CA VAL A 84 -15.71 12.27 7.71
C VAL A 84 -16.88 11.33 7.38
N SER A 85 -17.07 10.98 6.11
CA SER A 85 -18.22 10.19 5.64
C SER A 85 -18.22 8.76 6.18
N CYS A 86 -17.04 8.21 6.48
CA CYS A 86 -16.88 6.85 7.02
C CYS A 86 -17.23 6.73 8.52
N PHE A 87 -17.41 7.86 9.22
CA PHE A 87 -17.80 7.83 10.63
C PHE A 87 -19.32 7.76 10.77
N SER A 88 -19.79 7.09 11.83
CA SER A 88 -21.21 7.06 12.16
C SER A 88 -21.76 8.47 12.42
N GLU A 89 -23.06 8.68 12.23
CA GLU A 89 -23.71 9.99 12.40
C GLU A 89 -23.49 10.59 13.79
N ARG A 90 -23.46 9.73 14.81
CA ARG A 90 -23.25 10.10 16.22
C ARG A 90 -21.78 10.16 16.64
N SER A 91 -20.85 9.93 15.69
CA SER A 91 -19.42 9.95 15.99
C SER A 91 -18.98 11.36 16.40
N PRO A 92 -18.12 11.50 17.42
CA PRO A 92 -17.53 12.79 17.77
C PRO A 92 -16.73 13.40 16.62
N TYR A 93 -16.24 12.57 15.68
CA TYR A 93 -15.45 13.03 14.52
C TYR A 93 -16.29 13.51 13.34
N ARG A 94 -17.63 13.49 13.44
CA ARG A 94 -18.51 14.27 12.55
C ARG A 94 -18.69 15.72 13.01
N ASN A 95 -18.20 16.07 14.20
CA ASN A 95 -18.18 17.44 14.68
C ASN A 95 -16.86 18.12 14.30
N PHE A 96 -16.94 19.26 13.61
CA PHE A 96 -15.76 20.00 13.15
C PHE A 96 -14.81 20.39 14.29
N SER A 97 -15.33 20.79 15.47
CA SER A 97 -14.48 21.20 16.59
C SER A 97 -13.58 20.07 17.11
N ASN A 98 -14.06 18.82 17.06
CA ASN A 98 -13.25 17.67 17.45
C ASN A 98 -12.21 17.32 16.39
N VAL A 99 -12.57 17.39 15.10
CA VAL A 99 -11.62 17.22 13.99
C VAL A 99 -10.54 18.30 14.04
N TRP A 100 -10.93 19.56 14.29
CA TRP A 100 -10.00 20.67 14.47
C TRP A 100 -9.04 20.43 15.64
N ARG A 101 -9.54 20.02 16.82
CA ARG A 101 -8.70 19.72 17.98
C ARG A 101 -7.70 18.61 17.69
N LEU A 102 -8.13 17.56 16.98
CA LEU A 102 -7.28 16.48 16.54
C LEU A 102 -6.16 16.98 15.61
N CYS A 103 -6.52 17.72 14.56
CA CYS A 103 -5.56 18.34 13.64
C CYS A 103 -4.57 19.25 14.37
N GLN A 104 -5.06 20.12 15.25
CA GLN A 104 -4.23 21.06 16.01
C GLN A 104 -3.22 20.33 16.89
N LYS A 105 -3.66 19.30 17.62
CA LYS A 105 -2.79 18.49 18.48
C LYS A 105 -1.67 17.82 17.67
N VAL A 106 -2.02 17.15 16.56
CA VAL A 106 -1.04 16.44 15.73
C VAL A 106 -0.10 17.41 15.02
N PHE A 107 -0.63 18.53 14.51
CA PHE A 107 0.19 19.55 13.85
C PHE A 107 1.20 20.20 14.82
N LEU A 108 0.75 20.56 16.02
CA LEU A 108 1.61 21.10 17.07
C LEU A 108 2.70 20.08 17.47
N TRP A 109 2.33 18.81 17.58
CA TRP A 109 3.28 17.74 17.91
C TRP A 109 4.35 17.55 16.82
N LEU A 110 3.97 17.57 15.53
CA LEU A 110 4.90 17.34 14.42
C LEU A 110 5.78 18.54 14.08
N TYR A 111 5.26 19.77 14.25
CA TYR A 111 5.91 20.99 13.74
C TYR A 111 6.27 22.00 14.83
N ALA A 112 5.96 21.71 16.10
CA ALA A 112 6.21 22.59 17.25
C ALA A 112 5.65 24.02 17.05
N THR A 113 4.61 24.17 16.24
CA THR A 113 3.98 25.44 15.87
C THR A 113 2.48 25.23 15.78
N GLU A 114 1.69 26.24 16.16
CA GLU A 114 0.23 26.15 16.03
C GLU A 114 -0.24 26.44 14.58
N PRO A 115 -1.27 25.71 14.10
CA PRO A 115 -1.93 26.04 12.84
C PRO A 115 -2.65 27.39 12.95
N ASN A 116 -2.58 28.20 11.91
CA ASN A 116 -3.20 29.52 11.89
C ASN A 116 -4.71 29.44 11.51
N LEU A 117 -5.36 30.60 11.41
CA LEU A 117 -6.77 30.68 11.04
C LEU A 117 -7.04 30.20 9.60
N GLU A 118 -6.11 30.45 8.67
CA GLU A 118 -6.21 29.99 7.28
C GLU A 118 -6.22 28.45 7.21
N PHE A 119 -5.38 27.78 8.00
CA PHE A 119 -5.41 26.32 8.12
C PHE A 119 -6.77 25.85 8.59
N ARG A 120 -7.33 26.47 9.64
CA ARG A 120 -8.63 26.09 10.18
C ARG A 120 -9.73 26.20 9.12
N SER A 121 -9.77 27.31 8.39
CA SER A 121 -10.71 27.51 7.28
C SER A 121 -10.51 26.45 6.19
N THR A 122 -9.25 26.18 5.82
CA THR A 122 -8.91 25.16 4.83
C THR A 122 -9.41 23.76 5.23
N LEU A 123 -9.19 23.37 6.49
CA LEU A 123 -9.69 22.10 7.03
C LEU A 123 -11.22 22.04 6.98
N GLN A 124 -11.90 23.15 7.28
CA GLN A 124 -13.36 23.22 7.25
C GLN A 124 -13.90 23.05 5.83
N GLU A 125 -13.31 23.73 4.85
CA GLU A 125 -13.66 23.59 3.44
C GLU A 125 -13.43 22.15 2.95
N TYR A 126 -12.30 21.55 3.32
CA TYR A 126 -11.97 20.18 2.97
C TYR A 126 -12.94 19.15 3.54
N VAL A 127 -13.25 19.24 4.84
CA VAL A 127 -14.19 18.32 5.50
C VAL A 127 -15.62 18.50 4.98
N SER A 128 -15.98 19.71 4.55
CA SER A 128 -17.30 20.01 3.97
C SER A 128 -17.38 19.77 2.46
N GLU A 129 -16.26 19.41 1.81
CA GLU A 129 -16.15 19.21 0.36
C GLU A 129 -16.54 20.44 -0.47
N ILE A 130 -16.22 21.63 0.03
CA ILE A 130 -16.58 22.91 -0.59
C ILE A 130 -15.40 23.50 -1.36
N GLY A 131 -15.71 24.17 -2.47
CA GLY A 131 -14.72 24.84 -3.32
C GLY A 131 -13.73 23.85 -3.90
N GLY A 132 -12.46 24.23 -3.97
CA GLY A 132 -11.40 23.40 -4.56
C GLY A 132 -11.14 22.06 -3.85
N TRP A 133 -11.86 21.72 -2.79
CA TRP A 133 -11.72 20.45 -2.07
C TRP A 133 -12.80 19.43 -2.41
N SER A 134 -13.71 19.76 -3.35
CA SER A 134 -14.71 18.84 -3.85
C SER A 134 -14.06 17.63 -4.55
N ALA A 135 -14.78 16.52 -4.68
CA ALA A 135 -14.28 15.35 -5.41
C ALA A 135 -13.94 15.67 -6.88
N LEU A 136 -14.69 16.58 -7.49
CA LEU A 136 -14.48 17.04 -8.87
C LEU A 136 -13.20 17.86 -8.98
N ASP A 137 -13.03 18.86 -8.11
CA ASP A 137 -11.88 19.79 -8.18
C ASP A 137 -10.57 19.12 -7.75
N MET A 138 -10.63 18.14 -6.84
CA MET A 138 -9.49 17.28 -6.51
C MET A 138 -9.21 16.22 -7.59
N GLY A 139 -10.05 16.11 -8.62
CA GLY A 139 -9.88 15.18 -9.74
C GLY A 139 -9.94 13.70 -9.34
N LEU A 140 -10.68 13.34 -8.29
CA LEU A 140 -10.65 11.99 -7.70
C LEU A 140 -11.01 10.88 -8.70
N ASP A 141 -11.98 11.14 -9.57
CA ASP A 141 -12.38 10.19 -10.61
C ASP A 141 -11.24 9.95 -11.62
N GLN A 142 -10.50 10.99 -11.99
CA GLN A 142 -9.36 10.89 -12.91
C GLN A 142 -8.24 10.04 -12.31
N TYR A 143 -7.89 10.26 -11.04
CA TYR A 143 -6.89 9.44 -10.36
C TYR A 143 -7.35 8.00 -10.19
N THR A 144 -8.64 7.78 -9.92
CA THR A 144 -9.21 6.43 -9.82
C THR A 144 -9.15 5.71 -11.15
N GLU A 145 -9.49 6.39 -12.25
CA GLU A 145 -9.42 5.81 -13.59
C GLU A 145 -7.98 5.53 -14.01
N GLN A 146 -7.06 6.46 -13.75
CA GLN A 146 -5.63 6.25 -14.03
C GLN A 146 -5.07 5.04 -13.27
N ALA A 147 -5.37 4.94 -11.98
CA ALA A 147 -4.94 3.81 -11.15
C ALA A 147 -5.47 2.47 -11.69
N LYS A 148 -6.72 2.43 -12.17
CA LYS A 148 -7.30 1.25 -12.82
C LYS A 148 -6.60 0.90 -14.13
N ARG A 149 -6.27 1.89 -14.96
CA ARG A 149 -5.56 1.68 -16.24
C ARG A 149 -4.15 1.13 -16.03
N GLU A 150 -3.49 1.54 -14.96
CA GLU A 150 -2.11 1.14 -14.65
C GLU A 150 -2.01 -0.11 -13.75
N ASP A 151 -3.14 -0.67 -13.30
CA ASP A 151 -3.21 -1.74 -12.29
C ASP A 151 -2.44 -1.38 -11.00
N GLN A 152 -2.58 -0.13 -10.57
CA GLN A 152 -1.93 0.42 -9.37
C GLN A 152 -2.95 0.93 -8.37
N ASN A 153 -2.49 1.15 -7.13
CA ASN A 153 -3.29 1.83 -6.12
C ASN A 153 -3.26 3.34 -6.34
N VAL A 154 -4.35 4.03 -6.00
CA VAL A 154 -4.41 5.49 -6.06
C VAL A 154 -3.34 6.10 -5.15
N ASN A 155 -2.48 6.94 -5.71
CA ASN A 155 -1.46 7.65 -4.97
C ASN A 155 -2.01 8.94 -4.35
N LEU A 156 -2.46 8.87 -3.09
CA LEU A 156 -3.02 10.03 -2.40
C LEU A 156 -2.02 11.18 -2.23
N ILE A 157 -0.72 10.90 -2.12
CA ILE A 157 0.31 11.93 -1.96
C ILE A 157 0.31 12.84 -3.19
N HIS A 158 0.17 12.26 -4.39
CA HIS A 158 0.14 13.03 -5.63
C HIS A 158 -1.10 13.92 -5.74
N ILE A 159 -2.26 13.44 -5.27
CA ILE A 159 -3.49 14.26 -5.17
C ILE A 159 -3.21 15.48 -4.31
N TRP A 160 -2.68 15.29 -3.10
CA TRP A 160 -2.38 16.38 -2.18
C TRP A 160 -1.31 17.34 -2.70
N TRP A 161 -0.28 16.84 -3.40
CA TRP A 161 0.71 17.69 -4.06
C TRP A 161 0.11 18.63 -5.10
N ASN A 162 -0.83 18.12 -5.91
CA ASN A 162 -1.48 18.93 -6.95
C ASN A 162 -2.44 19.98 -6.38
N MET A 163 -2.77 19.91 -5.08
CA MET A 163 -3.53 20.96 -4.38
C MET A 163 -2.64 22.08 -3.82
N ASP A 164 -1.31 21.91 -3.75
CA ASP A 164 -0.40 22.96 -3.30
C ASP A 164 -0.16 23.97 -4.43
N GLN A 165 0.14 25.21 -4.05
CA GLN A 165 0.42 26.24 -5.04
C GLN A 165 1.75 25.98 -5.75
N ILE A 166 1.80 26.19 -7.07
CA ILE A 166 3.04 26.12 -7.84
C ILE A 166 3.97 27.24 -7.38
N ARG A 167 5.12 26.86 -6.82
CA ARG A 167 6.08 27.80 -6.20
C ARG A 167 7.22 28.27 -7.12
N ILE A 168 7.23 27.80 -8.37
CA ILE A 168 8.32 28.05 -9.31
C ILE A 168 8.29 29.53 -9.72
N GLY A 169 9.35 30.28 -9.40
CA GLY A 169 9.52 31.69 -9.80
C GLY A 169 9.01 32.74 -8.80
N LEU A 170 8.48 32.34 -7.64
CA LEU A 170 8.06 33.27 -6.59
C LEU A 170 9.24 33.61 -5.66
N HIS A 171 9.65 34.87 -5.65
CA HIS A 171 10.89 35.34 -4.99
C HIS A 171 10.73 35.64 -3.49
N ASP A 172 9.50 35.67 -2.97
CA ASP A 172 9.23 35.97 -1.56
C ASP A 172 8.82 34.72 -0.77
N MET A 173 9.82 33.98 -0.30
CA MET A 173 9.66 32.77 0.50
C MET A 173 9.18 33.08 1.94
N ARG A 174 9.11 34.35 2.36
CA ARG A 174 8.80 34.76 3.74
C ARG A 174 7.32 35.03 4.01
N SER A 175 6.51 35.27 2.97
CA SER A 175 5.05 35.54 3.12
C SER A 175 4.19 34.26 3.13
N LEU A 176 4.79 33.09 2.83
CA LEU A 176 4.07 31.82 2.79
C LEU A 176 4.03 31.18 4.19
N THR A 177 2.95 31.42 4.92
CA THR A 177 2.77 30.80 6.24
C THR A 177 2.67 29.28 6.11
N ASN A 178 3.75 28.58 6.49
CA ASN A 178 3.82 27.11 6.51
C ASN A 178 2.83 26.46 7.50
N ASN A 179 2.07 27.25 8.25
CA ASN A 179 1.04 26.83 9.19
C ASN A 179 -0.38 27.21 8.73
N GLY A 180 -0.55 27.62 7.47
CA GLY A 180 -1.83 27.90 6.81
C GLY A 180 -2.30 26.80 5.85
N ARG A 181 -2.80 27.18 4.66
CA ARG A 181 -3.27 26.22 3.63
C ARG A 181 -2.18 25.22 3.24
N SER A 182 -0.98 25.71 2.92
CA SER A 182 0.16 24.84 2.60
C SER A 182 0.60 23.99 3.80
N GLY A 183 0.39 24.48 5.03
CA GLY A 183 0.63 23.70 6.25
C GLY A 183 -0.33 22.51 6.38
N PHE A 184 -1.59 22.72 6.02
CA PHE A 184 -2.60 21.65 5.99
C PHE A 184 -2.26 20.58 4.95
N ILE A 185 -1.91 21.00 3.72
CA ILE A 185 -1.49 20.08 2.67
C ILE A 185 -0.24 19.30 3.08
N ARG A 186 0.76 19.98 3.67
CA ARG A 186 1.97 19.35 4.21
C ARG A 186 1.65 18.33 5.30
N LEU A 187 0.71 18.63 6.20
CA LEU A 187 0.25 17.68 7.22
C LEU A 187 -0.34 16.42 6.58
N ALA A 188 -1.22 16.58 5.58
CA ALA A 188 -1.82 15.47 4.87
C ALA A 188 -0.78 14.58 4.18
N ILE A 189 0.16 15.19 3.44
CA ILE A 189 1.26 14.44 2.81
C ILE A 189 2.09 13.71 3.84
N HIS A 190 2.47 14.38 4.94
CA HIS A 190 3.29 13.78 5.99
C HIS A 190 2.57 12.55 6.56
N ILE A 191 1.33 12.70 7.03
CA ILE A 191 0.58 11.59 7.64
C ILE A 191 0.35 10.44 6.66
N LEU A 192 -0.02 10.74 5.40
CA LEU A 192 -0.31 9.72 4.40
C LEU A 192 0.96 9.06 3.85
N SER A 193 2.14 9.65 4.03
CA SER A 193 3.42 9.05 3.67
C SER A 193 3.97 8.07 4.71
N ILE A 194 3.40 8.03 5.92
CA ILE A 194 3.84 7.12 6.98
C ILE A 194 3.55 5.68 6.57
N VAL A 195 4.62 4.86 6.55
CA VAL A 195 4.54 3.42 6.30
C VAL A 195 4.53 2.69 7.66
N PRO A 196 3.41 2.05 8.06
CA PRO A 196 3.25 1.46 9.38
C PRO A 196 3.75 0.01 9.48
N ASN A 197 4.51 -0.48 8.49
CA ASN A 197 5.06 -1.83 8.50
C ASN A 197 6.57 -1.84 8.22
N SER A 198 7.25 -2.85 8.76
CA SER A 198 8.63 -3.21 8.43
C SER A 198 8.72 -4.23 7.29
N ALA A 199 7.59 -4.67 6.73
CA ALA A 199 7.51 -5.81 5.82
C ALA A 199 8.31 -5.59 4.53
N ALA A 200 8.29 -4.37 3.97
CA ALA A 200 9.12 -4.02 2.81
C ALA A 200 10.61 -4.22 3.13
N THR A 201 11.04 -3.75 4.30
CA THR A 201 12.41 -3.91 4.80
C THR A 201 12.74 -5.38 5.08
N GLU A 202 11.82 -6.16 5.65
CA GLU A 202 11.99 -7.60 5.90
C GLU A 202 12.14 -8.40 4.59
N ARG A 203 11.37 -8.09 3.54
CA ARG A 203 11.54 -8.71 2.22
C ARG A 203 12.93 -8.42 1.66
N LEU A 204 13.41 -7.19 1.82
CA LEU A 204 14.74 -6.79 1.37
C LEU A 204 15.85 -7.49 2.18
N PHE A 205 15.68 -7.63 3.50
CA PHE A 205 16.59 -8.43 4.34
C PHE A 205 16.57 -9.92 3.99
N SER A 206 15.42 -10.48 3.63
CA SER A 206 15.33 -11.87 3.16
C SER A 206 16.13 -12.07 1.86
N GLN A 207 16.07 -11.11 0.94
CA GLN A 207 16.92 -11.14 -0.26
C GLN A 207 18.40 -11.04 0.08
N PHE A 208 18.78 -10.19 1.02
CA PHE A 208 20.16 -10.14 1.52
C PHE A 208 20.60 -11.47 2.14
N GLY A 209 19.74 -12.14 2.90
CA GLY A 209 20.01 -13.49 3.39
C GLY A 209 20.32 -14.47 2.26
N ILE A 210 19.53 -14.45 1.18
CA ILE A 210 19.78 -15.32 0.01
C ILE A 210 21.13 -15.00 -0.65
N ILE A 211 21.44 -13.72 -0.86
CA ILE A 211 22.66 -13.29 -1.55
C ILE A 211 23.91 -13.54 -0.69
N HIS A 212 23.85 -13.22 0.60
CA HIS A 212 24.99 -13.35 1.51
C HIS A 212 25.23 -14.79 1.98
N SER A 213 24.21 -15.50 2.47
CA SER A 213 24.42 -16.78 3.14
C SER A 213 24.20 -17.98 2.22
N LYS A 214 23.12 -17.98 1.43
CA LYS A 214 22.72 -19.16 0.65
C LYS A 214 23.51 -19.35 -0.64
N LEU A 215 23.89 -18.25 -1.30
CA LEU A 215 24.67 -18.30 -2.55
C LEU A 215 26.19 -18.26 -2.32
N ARG A 216 26.67 -18.23 -1.06
CA ARG A 216 28.10 -18.10 -0.68
C ARG A 216 28.85 -17.06 -1.53
N ASN A 217 28.30 -15.86 -1.62
CA ASN A 217 28.82 -14.83 -2.50
C ASN A 217 29.82 -13.92 -1.77
N ARG A 218 31.04 -13.75 -2.30
CA ARG A 218 32.07 -12.83 -1.78
C ARG A 218 31.86 -11.36 -2.22
N LEU A 219 30.63 -10.96 -2.49
CA LEU A 219 30.32 -9.60 -2.90
C LEU A 219 30.44 -8.63 -1.72
N SER A 220 30.95 -7.44 -2.00
CA SER A 220 30.91 -6.34 -1.05
C SER A 220 29.46 -5.92 -0.75
N VAL A 221 29.23 -5.38 0.45
CA VAL A 221 27.90 -4.96 0.92
C VAL A 221 27.21 -4.00 -0.06
N GLU A 222 27.98 -3.09 -0.67
CA GLU A 222 27.44 -2.13 -1.66
C GLU A 222 26.92 -2.84 -2.92
N LYS A 223 27.65 -3.83 -3.43
CA LYS A 223 27.21 -4.63 -4.60
C LYS A 223 25.98 -5.47 -4.26
N VAL A 224 25.94 -6.05 -3.06
CA VAL A 224 24.76 -6.80 -2.61
C VAL A 224 23.52 -5.90 -2.51
N ARG A 225 23.68 -4.68 -1.99
CA ARG A 225 22.61 -3.67 -1.97
C ARG A 225 22.10 -3.35 -3.37
N LYS A 226 23.00 -3.02 -4.31
CA LYS A 226 22.62 -2.72 -5.70
C LYS A 226 21.91 -3.91 -6.34
N GLN A 227 22.40 -5.13 -6.10
CA GLN A 227 21.78 -6.35 -6.63
C GLN A 227 20.37 -6.60 -6.05
N ALA A 228 20.16 -6.38 -4.75
CA ALA A 228 18.83 -6.52 -4.16
C ALA A 228 17.85 -5.45 -4.67
N LEU A 229 18.32 -4.21 -4.87
CA LEU A 229 17.49 -3.15 -5.45
C LEU A 229 17.06 -3.49 -6.88
N VAL A 230 18.00 -3.89 -7.74
CA VAL A 230 17.72 -4.32 -9.12
C VAL A 230 16.77 -5.52 -9.12
N ARG A 231 17.01 -6.50 -8.24
CA ARG A 231 16.14 -7.68 -8.12
C ARG A 231 14.73 -7.30 -7.67
N SER A 232 14.60 -6.40 -6.70
CA SER A 232 13.29 -5.92 -6.23
C SER A 232 12.54 -5.21 -7.35
N ASP A 233 13.19 -4.30 -8.08
CA ASP A 233 12.60 -3.60 -9.23
C ASP A 233 12.17 -4.57 -10.34
N THR A 234 13.02 -5.56 -10.64
CA THR A 234 12.71 -6.61 -11.63
C THR A 234 11.48 -7.42 -11.21
N ILE A 235 11.38 -7.82 -9.93
CA ILE A 235 10.23 -8.57 -9.40
C ILE A 235 8.97 -7.71 -9.45
N THR A 236 9.06 -6.43 -9.13
CA THR A 236 7.93 -5.50 -9.18
C THR A 236 7.41 -5.31 -10.61
N ARG A 237 8.30 -5.18 -11.60
CA ARG A 237 7.93 -4.93 -13.00
C ARG A 237 7.48 -6.19 -13.76
N HIS A 238 8.06 -7.34 -13.44
CA HIS A 238 7.92 -8.54 -14.27
C HIS A 238 7.39 -9.76 -13.50
N GLY A 239 7.06 -9.59 -12.21
CA GLY A 239 6.67 -10.69 -11.33
C GLY A 239 7.85 -11.57 -10.93
N PHE A 240 7.58 -12.53 -10.04
CA PHE A 240 8.61 -13.47 -9.59
C PHE A 240 8.89 -14.48 -10.69
N LEU A 241 10.07 -14.43 -11.31
CA LEU A 241 10.56 -15.54 -12.14
C LEU A 241 10.73 -16.76 -11.23
N ARG A 242 9.75 -17.68 -11.25
CA ARG A 242 9.97 -19.03 -10.71
C ARG A 242 11.05 -19.65 -11.57
N GLY A 243 12.29 -19.61 -11.11
CA GLY A 243 13.35 -20.42 -11.69
C GLY A 243 12.87 -21.86 -11.62
N ALA A 244 12.56 -22.44 -12.78
CA ALA A 244 12.48 -23.89 -12.90
C ALA A 244 13.75 -24.42 -12.24
N LYS A 245 13.60 -25.26 -11.21
CA LYS A 245 14.73 -26.02 -10.69
C LYS A 245 15.35 -26.69 -11.90
N ARG A 246 16.53 -26.24 -12.33
CA ARG A 246 17.31 -26.94 -13.34
C ARG A 246 17.58 -28.31 -12.74
N LYS A 247 16.80 -29.31 -13.15
CA LYS A 247 17.24 -30.70 -13.00
C LYS A 247 18.53 -30.75 -13.81
N PHE A 248 19.64 -31.00 -13.13
CA PHE A 248 20.84 -31.44 -13.82
C PHE A 248 20.42 -32.68 -14.62
N ILE A 249 20.61 -32.61 -15.93
CA ILE A 249 20.44 -33.75 -16.82
C ILE A 249 21.52 -34.74 -16.39
N GLU A 250 21.11 -35.88 -15.82
CA GLU A 250 21.95 -37.07 -15.78
C GLU A 250 22.22 -37.43 -17.24
N ILE A 251 23.49 -37.40 -17.62
CA ILE A 251 23.94 -37.84 -18.93
C ILE A 251 23.93 -39.37 -18.86
N ASP A 252 22.92 -40.00 -19.44
CA ASP A 252 22.98 -41.42 -19.77
C ASP A 252 24.04 -41.61 -20.86
N GLU A 253 25.04 -42.44 -20.56
CA GLU A 253 26.00 -42.95 -21.52
C GLU A 253 25.29 -43.91 -22.49
N ASP A 254 24.67 -43.39 -23.55
CA ASP A 254 24.43 -44.14 -24.79
C ASP A 254 23.89 -43.19 -25.86
N ASP A 255 24.78 -42.59 -26.64
CA ASP A 255 24.42 -42.08 -27.97
C ASP A 255 25.66 -42.09 -28.87
N ALA A 256 25.83 -43.21 -29.58
CA ALA A 256 26.77 -43.33 -30.68
C ALA A 256 26.28 -42.48 -31.87
N PRO A 257 27.17 -41.80 -32.62
CA PRO A 257 26.75 -40.91 -33.70
C PRO A 257 26.26 -41.69 -34.93
N PRO A 258 25.17 -41.29 -35.59
CA PRO A 258 24.71 -41.98 -36.79
C PRO A 258 25.60 -41.64 -37.99
N GLN A 259 25.96 -42.68 -38.74
CA GLN A 259 26.74 -42.58 -39.97
C GLN A 259 25.93 -41.95 -41.11
N ASN A 260 26.66 -41.13 -41.86
CA ASN A 260 26.25 -40.40 -43.04
C ASN A 260 26.09 -41.36 -44.23
N SER A 261 24.93 -41.42 -44.88
CA SER A 261 24.82 -41.96 -46.24
C SER A 261 23.85 -41.14 -47.08
N ASN A 262 24.43 -40.50 -48.10
CA ASN A 262 23.75 -39.80 -49.17
C ASN A 262 23.22 -40.81 -50.20
N SER A 263 21.98 -40.62 -50.67
CA SER A 263 21.58 -41.04 -52.01
C SER A 263 20.56 -40.08 -52.61
N ARG A 264 20.99 -39.42 -53.69
CA ARG A 264 20.18 -38.75 -54.74
C ARG A 264 19.11 -39.74 -55.23
N THR A 265 17.92 -39.34 -55.72
CA THR A 265 17.69 -38.83 -57.09
C THR A 265 16.23 -38.34 -57.24
N SER A 266 16.04 -37.43 -58.19
CA SER A 266 14.90 -36.63 -58.68
C SER A 266 13.67 -37.36 -59.28
N ILE A 267 12.49 -36.69 -59.33
CA ILE A 267 11.80 -36.15 -60.55
C ILE A 267 10.34 -35.70 -60.26
N ALA A 268 10.06 -34.46 -60.71
CA ALA A 268 8.87 -33.69 -61.13
C ALA A 268 7.37 -34.13 -61.04
N CYS A 269 6.54 -33.06 -60.97
CA CYS A 269 5.16 -32.83 -61.50
C CYS A 269 3.98 -33.50 -60.76
N SER A 270 2.80 -32.89 -60.52
CA SER A 270 2.00 -31.92 -61.29
C SER A 270 0.97 -31.15 -60.43
N THR A 271 0.47 -30.08 -61.03
CA THR A 271 -0.55 -29.06 -60.69
C THR A 271 -2.02 -29.49 -60.72
N ALA A 272 -2.88 -28.52 -60.31
CA ALA A 272 -4.29 -28.23 -60.67
C ALA A 272 -5.31 -28.60 -59.56
N THR A 273 -6.20 -27.71 -59.12
CA THR A 273 -6.84 -26.51 -59.72
C THR A 273 -7.08 -25.44 -58.66
#